data_AF-A0A8C0XQW2-F1
#
_entry.id   AF-A0A8C0XQW2-F1
#
_cell.length_a   1.000
_cell.length_b   1.000
_cell.length_c   1.000
_cell.angle_alpha   90.00
_cell.angle_beta   90.00
_cell.angle_gamma   90.00
#
_symmetry.space_group_name_H-M   'P 1'
#
loop_
_entity.id
_entity.type
_entity.pdbx_description
1 polymer ?
#
loop_
_entity_poly.entity_id
_entity_poly.type
_entity_poly.pdbx_seq_one_letter_code
_entity_poly.pdbx_strand_id
1 'polypeptide(L)'
;MVSTYRVAVLGARGVGKSAIVRQFLYNEFSEVCVPTTARRLYLPAVVMNGHVHDLQILDFPPISAFPVNTLQEWADACCRGLRSVHAYILVYDICCFDSFEYVKTIRQQILETRTWGCVRSRTYGNTESSRCETGKTRFLSGLAG
;
A
#
# COMPACT_ATOMS: atom_id res chain seq x y z
N MET A 1 24.60 1.67 -9.43
CA MET A 1 23.84 2.10 -8.24
C MET A 1 22.71 1.10 -8.04
N VAL A 2 22.55 0.55 -6.84
CA VAL A 2 21.41 -0.31 -6.52
C VAL A 2 20.19 0.59 -6.34
N SER A 3 19.12 0.35 -7.10
CA SER A 3 17.87 1.12 -6.95
C SER A 3 17.06 0.54 -5.80
N THR A 4 16.58 1.42 -4.90
CA THR A 4 15.74 1.02 -3.77
C THR A 4 14.27 1.30 -4.06
N TYR A 5 13.44 0.26 -4.06
CA TYR A 5 11.99 0.38 -4.15
C TYR A 5 11.36 0.32 -2.77
N ARG A 6 10.25 1.03 -2.58
CA ARG A 6 9.58 1.17 -1.28
C ARG A 6 8.11 0.88 -1.49
N VAL A 7 7.57 -0.11 -0.80
CA VAL A 7 6.22 -0.62 -1.01
C VAL A 7 5.52 -0.66 0.34
N ALA A 8 4.34 -0.05 0.43
CA ALA A 8 3.48 -0.16 1.60
C ALA A 8 2.40 -1.22 1.41
N VAL A 9 2.15 -2.01 2.44
CA VAL A 9 1.06 -2.99 2.48
C VAL A 9 -0.02 -2.48 3.43
N LEU A 10 -1.23 -2.29 2.91
CA LEU A 10 -2.38 -1.70 3.60
C LEU A 10 -3.61 -2.60 3.46
N GLY A 11 -4.55 -2.49 4.41
CA GLY A 11 -5.74 -3.32 4.47
C GLY A 11 -6.29 -3.44 5.88
N ALA A 12 -7.55 -3.89 5.99
CA ALA A 12 -8.24 -4.03 7.27
C ALA A 12 -7.55 -5.05 8.20
N ARG A 13 -8.00 -5.12 9.46
CA ARG A 13 -7.48 -6.12 10.41
C ARG A 13 -7.81 -7.53 9.92
N GLY A 14 -6.90 -8.49 10.11
CA GLY A 14 -7.19 -9.91 9.84
C GLY A 14 -7.11 -10.35 8.37
N VAL A 15 -7.03 -9.44 7.40
CA VAL A 15 -7.03 -9.78 5.94
C VAL A 15 -5.78 -10.50 5.42
N GLY A 16 -4.82 -10.84 6.29
CA GLY A 16 -3.61 -11.59 5.88
C GLY A 16 -2.43 -10.77 5.34
N LYS A 17 -2.39 -9.44 5.56
CA LYS A 17 -1.26 -8.56 5.13
C LYS A 17 0.12 -9.13 5.51
N SER A 18 0.32 -9.38 6.80
CA SER A 18 1.59 -9.87 7.32
C SER A 18 1.89 -11.29 6.86
N ALA A 19 0.87 -12.13 6.67
CA ALA A 19 1.03 -13.48 6.15
C ALA A 19 1.55 -13.45 4.70
N ILE A 20 1.01 -12.58 3.85
CA ILE A 20 1.51 -12.38 2.46
C ILE A 20 2.97 -11.92 2.47
N VAL A 21 3.33 -10.96 3.33
CA VAL A 21 4.70 -10.46 3.41
C VAL A 21 5.67 -11.55 3.89
N ARG A 22 5.30 -12.32 4.93
CA ARG A 22 6.14 -13.41 5.44
C ARG A 22 6.27 -14.55 4.44
N GLN A 23 5.19 -14.90 3.74
CA GLN A 23 5.22 -15.89 2.68
C GLN A 23 6.17 -15.47 1.56
N PHE A 24 6.17 -14.19 1.17
CA PHE A 24 7.08 -13.66 0.17
C PHE A 24 8.55 -13.70 0.61
N LEU A 25 8.84 -13.35 1.87
CA LEU A 25 10.22 -13.21 2.37
C LEU A 25 10.85 -14.53 2.82
N TYR A 26 10.06 -15.39 3.45
CA TYR A 26 10.56 -16.56 4.19
C TYR A 26 9.95 -17.87 3.68
N ASN A 27 9.03 -17.82 2.71
CA ASN A 27 8.22 -18.96 2.29
C ASN A 27 7.50 -19.63 3.48
N GLU A 28 7.12 -18.84 4.48
CA GLU A 28 6.48 -19.25 5.72
C GLU A 28 5.06 -18.68 5.80
N PHE A 29 4.09 -19.57 5.96
CA PHE A 29 2.70 -19.22 6.23
C PHE A 29 2.30 -19.73 7.62
N SER A 30 1.58 -18.88 8.37
CA SER A 30 1.00 -19.25 9.65
C SER A 30 -0.50 -19.00 9.60
N GLU A 31 -1.27 -20.02 9.99
CA GLU A 31 -2.73 -19.93 10.15
C GLU A 31 -3.12 -19.06 11.35
N VAL A 32 -2.19 -18.83 12.29
CA VAL A 32 -2.44 -18.00 13.46
C VAL A 32 -2.31 -16.53 13.10
N CYS A 33 -3.43 -15.81 13.13
CA CYS A 33 -3.44 -14.36 12.93
C CYS A 33 -2.99 -13.61 14.19
N VAL A 34 -1.73 -13.17 14.22
CA VAL A 34 -1.25 -12.23 15.24
C VAL A 34 -1.50 -10.80 14.77
N PRO A 35 -2.25 -9.97 15.52
CA PRO A 35 -2.51 -8.61 15.11
C PRO A 35 -1.23 -7.75 15.04
N THR A 36 -1.03 -7.11 13.90
CA THR A 36 0.01 -6.10 13.72
C THR A 36 -0.37 -4.86 14.52
N THR A 37 0.35 -4.58 15.61
CA THR A 37 0.14 -3.42 16.50
C THR A 37 1.00 -2.22 16.12
N ALA A 38 2.11 -2.45 15.42
CA ALA A 38 3.03 -1.43 14.97
C ALA A 38 3.53 -1.75 13.56
N ARG A 39 3.90 -0.70 12.82
CA ARG A 39 4.53 -0.80 11.50
C ARG A 39 5.77 -1.68 11.55
N ARG A 40 5.90 -2.62 10.61
CA ARG A 40 7.12 -3.42 10.41
C ARG A 40 7.78 -3.05 9.08
N LEU A 41 9.10 -2.93 9.09
CA LEU A 41 9.91 -2.69 7.91
C LEU A 41 10.76 -3.93 7.63
N TYR A 42 10.67 -4.44 6.40
CA TYR A 42 11.50 -5.52 5.90
C TYR A 42 12.38 -4.97 4.78
N LEU A 43 13.65 -5.39 4.75
CA LEU A 43 14.68 -4.89 3.84
C LEU A 43 15.31 -6.03 3.00
N PRO A 44 14.54 -6.77 2.19
CA PRO A 44 15.12 -7.76 1.29
C PRO A 44 15.87 -7.11 0.11
N ALA A 45 16.83 -7.85 -0.43
CA ALA A 45 17.34 -7.61 -1.78
C ALA A 45 16.67 -8.60 -2.74
N VAL A 46 16.24 -8.13 -3.90
CA VAL A 46 15.55 -8.93 -4.92
C VAL A 46 16.24 -8.78 -6.27
N VAL A 47 16.24 -9.85 -7.06
CA VAL A 47 16.74 -9.80 -8.44
C VAL A 47 15.56 -9.60 -9.38
N MET A 48 15.55 -8.49 -10.12
CA MET A 48 14.56 -8.20 -11.16
C MET A 48 15.28 -7.81 -12.44
N ASN A 49 14.88 -8.39 -13.58
CA ASN A 49 15.52 -8.15 -14.89
C ASN A 49 17.05 -8.33 -14.88
N GLY A 50 17.57 -9.30 -14.11
CA GLY A 50 19.01 -9.56 -14.00
C GLY A 50 19.79 -8.57 -13.14
N HIS A 51 19.14 -7.58 -12.52
CA HIS A 51 19.76 -6.62 -11.62
C HIS A 51 19.29 -6.80 -10.17
N VAL A 52 20.21 -6.59 -9.22
CA VAL A 52 19.90 -6.58 -7.79
C VAL A 52 19.29 -5.23 -7.42
N HIS A 53 18.16 -5.27 -6.73
CA HIS A 53 17.45 -4.12 -6.22
C HIS A 53 17.19 -4.27 -4.72
N ASP A 54 17.33 -3.18 -3.98
CA ASP A 54 16.89 -3.15 -2.60
C ASP A 54 15.38 -2.92 -2.57
N LEU A 55 14.68 -3.64 -1.72
CA LEU A 55 13.25 -3.47 -1.53
C LEU A 55 12.97 -3.17 -0.07
N GLN A 56 12.15 -2.15 0.19
CA GLN A 56 11.65 -1.81 1.51
C GLN A 56 10.16 -2.13 1.55
N ILE A 57 9.80 -3.21 2.24
CA ILE A 57 8.40 -3.58 2.45
C ILE A 57 7.96 -3.04 3.80
N LEU A 58 6.97 -2.16 3.79
CA LEU A 58 6.37 -1.57 4.98
C LEU A 58 5.01 -2.21 5.23
N ASP A 59 4.92 -3.08 6.24
CA ASP A 59 3.68 -3.71 6.69
C ASP A 59 3.05 -2.86 7.80
N PHE A 60 1.88 -2.29 7.51
CA PHE A 60 1.21 -1.36 8.40
C PHE A 60 0.08 -2.03 9.18
N PRO A 61 -0.15 -1.64 10.45
CA PRO A 61 -1.42 -1.92 11.10
C PRO A 61 -2.58 -1.27 10.33
N PRO A 62 -3.85 -1.66 10.57
CA PRO A 62 -5.00 -0.94 10.03
C PRO A 62 -4.92 0.54 10.42
N ILE A 63 -5.13 1.43 9.45
CA ILE A 63 -5.11 2.89 9.63
C ILE A 63 -6.55 3.41 9.52
N SER A 64 -6.90 4.42 10.31
CA SER A 64 -8.25 5.02 10.25
C SER A 64 -8.42 5.90 9.01
N ALA A 65 -7.35 6.57 8.57
CA ALA A 65 -7.32 7.38 7.36
C ALA A 65 -5.89 7.51 6.83
N PHE A 66 -5.77 7.72 5.52
CA PHE A 66 -4.51 8.07 4.89
C PHE A 66 -4.07 9.49 5.29
N PRO A 67 -2.80 9.72 5.69
CA PRO A 67 -2.35 11.02 6.15
C PRO A 67 -2.35 12.05 5.02
N VAL A 68 -3.09 13.15 5.23
CA VAL A 68 -3.32 14.22 4.24
C VAL A 68 -2.08 15.10 4.05
N ASN A 69 -1.22 15.20 5.07
CA ASN A 69 0.05 15.92 5.02
C ASN A 69 1.14 15.23 5.86
N THR A 70 2.37 15.72 5.74
CA THR A 70 3.53 15.19 6.48
C THR A 70 3.36 15.36 7.99
N LEU A 71 2.72 16.42 8.48
CA LEU A 71 2.50 16.61 9.91
C LEU A 71 1.64 15.50 10.52
N GLN A 72 0.54 15.12 9.83
CA GLN A 72 -0.34 14.04 10.26
C GLN A 72 0.35 12.67 10.18
N GLU A 73 1.17 12.44 9.15
CA GLU A 73 2.01 11.25 9.03
C GLU A 73 3.01 11.11 10.18
N TRP A 74 3.58 12.22 10.66
CA TRP A 74 4.53 12.23 11.76
C TRP A 74 3.87 12.12 13.13
N ALA A 75 2.67 12.68 13.27
CA ALA A 75 1.86 12.63 14.49
C ALA A 75 1.39 11.20 14.80
N ASP A 76 1.08 10.40 13.78
CA ASP A 76 0.75 8.99 13.94
C ASP A 76 1.97 8.11 13.67
N ALA A 77 2.53 7.53 14.74
CA ALA A 77 3.65 6.62 14.66
C ALA A 77 3.39 5.41 13.74
N CYS A 78 2.14 4.98 13.61
CA CYS A 78 1.74 3.91 12.72
C CYS A 78 1.86 4.32 11.26
N CYS A 79 1.59 5.59 10.92
CA CYS A 79 1.53 6.06 9.54
C CYS A 79 2.87 6.56 8.97
N ARG A 80 3.93 6.65 9.78
CA ARG A 80 5.22 7.19 9.32
C ARG A 80 5.72 6.49 8.05
N GLY A 81 6.27 7.27 7.12
CA GLY A 81 6.87 6.78 5.87
C GLY A 81 5.87 6.34 4.79
N LEU A 82 4.57 6.31 5.11
CA LEU A 82 3.51 5.87 4.20
C LEU A 82 3.42 6.73 2.94
N ARG A 83 3.68 8.04 3.01
CA ARG A 83 3.63 8.93 1.82
C ARG A 83 4.88 8.82 0.93
N SER A 84 5.97 8.31 1.50
CA SER A 84 7.30 8.24 0.87
C SER A 84 7.55 6.95 0.09
N VAL A 85 6.52 6.12 -0.08
CA VAL A 85 6.59 4.86 -0.84
C VAL A 85 6.33 5.06 -2.33
N HIS A 86 6.90 4.16 -3.12
CA HIS A 86 6.76 4.12 -4.59
C HIS A 86 5.49 3.39 -5.02
N ALA A 87 5.04 2.38 -4.27
CA ALA A 87 3.85 1.61 -4.57
C ALA A 87 3.06 1.22 -3.31
N TYR A 88 1.76 0.98 -3.48
CA TYR A 88 0.86 0.52 -2.42
C TYR A 88 0.24 -0.82 -2.84
N ILE A 89 0.27 -1.79 -1.93
CA ILE A 89 -0.45 -3.06 -2.04
C ILE A 89 -1.65 -2.97 -1.10
N LEU A 90 -2.86 -3.02 -1.68
CA LEU A 90 -4.11 -3.01 -0.92
C LEU A 90 -4.64 -4.44 -0.81
N VAL A 91 -4.80 -4.92 0.43
CA VAL A 91 -5.22 -6.29 0.74
C VAL A 91 -6.60 -6.26 1.40
N TYR A 92 -7.51 -7.09 0.92
CA TYR A 92 -8.83 -7.30 1.49
C TYR A 92 -9.15 -8.80 1.48
N ASP A 93 -10.09 -9.20 2.31
CA ASP A 93 -10.62 -10.56 2.34
C ASP A 93 -11.86 -10.64 1.45
N ILE A 94 -11.87 -11.59 0.51
CA ILE A 94 -12.99 -11.83 -0.40
C ILE A 94 -14.29 -12.23 0.33
N CYS A 95 -14.17 -12.79 1.52
CA CYS A 95 -15.30 -13.19 2.36
C CYS A 95 -15.81 -12.05 3.26
N CYS A 96 -15.14 -10.89 3.27
CA CYS A 96 -15.48 -9.76 4.15
C CYS A 96 -15.68 -8.48 3.34
N PHE A 97 -16.94 -8.12 3.10
CA PHE A 97 -17.30 -6.91 2.36
C PHE A 97 -16.77 -5.62 3.03
N ASP A 98 -16.79 -5.53 4.36
CA ASP A 98 -16.26 -4.37 5.09
C ASP A 98 -14.77 -4.14 4.81
N SER A 99 -13.99 -5.22 4.66
CA SER A 99 -12.58 -5.13 4.30
C SER A 99 -12.37 -4.59 2.88
N PHE A 100 -13.31 -4.84 1.98
CA PHE A 100 -13.31 -4.33 0.62
C PHE A 100 -13.68 -2.84 0.57
N GLU A 101 -14.72 -2.43 1.30
CA GLU A 101 -15.07 -1.01 1.43
C GLU A 101 -13.93 -0.22 2.09
N TYR A 102 -13.29 -0.78 3.11
CA TYR A 102 -12.10 -0.18 3.73
C TYR A 102 -11.00 0.12 2.70
N VAL A 103 -10.62 -0.86 1.85
CA VAL A 103 -9.56 -0.62 0.86
C VAL A 103 -9.97 0.37 -0.23
N LYS A 104 -11.26 0.44 -0.58
CA LYS A 104 -11.77 1.48 -1.49
C LYS A 104 -11.59 2.88 -0.90
N THR A 105 -11.98 3.08 0.37
CA THR A 105 -11.81 4.36 1.06
C THR A 105 -10.34 4.77 1.10
N ILE A 106 -9.44 3.87 1.49
CA ILE A 106 -8.00 4.15 1.51
C ILE A 106 -7.46 4.47 0.11
N ARG A 107 -7.86 3.70 -0.92
CA ARG A 107 -7.47 3.98 -2.31
C ARG A 107 -7.90 5.38 -2.74
N GLN A 108 -9.12 5.76 -2.43
CA GLN A 108 -9.65 7.08 -2.78
C GLN A 108 -8.84 8.20 -2.12
N GLN A 109 -8.53 8.06 -0.82
CA GLN A 109 -7.71 9.03 -0.10
C GLN A 109 -6.27 9.13 -0.64
N ILE A 110 -5.66 8.02 -1.06
CA ILE A 110 -4.35 8.02 -1.72
C ILE A 110 -4.40 8.82 -3.03
N LEU A 111 -5.41 8.55 -3.86
CA LEU A 111 -5.60 9.23 -5.15
C LEU A 111 -5.81 10.72 -4.94
N GLU A 112 -6.72 11.11 -4.05
CA GLU A 112 -6.95 12.50 -3.67
C GLU A 112 -5.66 13.17 -3.23
N THR A 113 -4.93 12.57 -2.28
CA THR A 113 -3.71 13.19 -1.76
C THR A 113 -2.64 13.41 -2.84
N ARG A 114 -2.54 12.49 -3.80
CA ARG A 114 -1.61 12.62 -4.94
C ARG A 114 -2.13 13.61 -5.99
N THR A 115 -3.43 13.66 -6.23
CA THR A 115 -4.02 14.66 -7.13
C THR A 115 -3.94 16.05 -6.52
N TRP A 116 -4.22 16.29 -5.25
CA TRP A 116 -4.03 17.59 -4.60
C TRP A 116 -2.55 18.05 -4.56
N GLY A 117 -1.60 17.11 -4.50
CA GLY A 117 -0.18 17.40 -4.67
C GLY A 117 0.20 17.82 -6.10
N CYS A 118 -0.46 17.24 -7.11
CA CYS A 118 -0.28 17.57 -8.53
C CYS A 118 -1.11 18.81 -8.96
N VAL A 119 -2.28 19.02 -8.36
CA VAL A 119 -3.26 20.07 -8.68
C VAL A 119 -2.87 21.41 -8.07
N ARG A 120 -2.05 21.45 -7.00
CA ARG A 120 -1.31 22.68 -6.65
C ARG A 120 -0.29 23.11 -7.72
N SER A 121 -0.03 22.28 -8.73
CA SER A 121 0.75 22.61 -9.93
C SER A 121 -0.05 22.56 -11.24
N ARG A 122 -1.34 22.21 -11.21
CA ARG A 122 -2.15 22.11 -12.44
C ARG A 122 -3.55 22.64 -12.19
N THR A 123 -3.71 23.92 -12.49
CA THR A 123 -5.00 24.48 -12.86
C THR A 123 -5.49 23.85 -14.17
N TYR A 124 -6.81 23.63 -14.23
CA TYR A 124 -7.65 23.21 -15.37
C TYR A 124 -7.66 21.74 -15.79
N GLY A 125 -8.88 21.16 -15.78
CA GLY A 125 -9.24 20.02 -16.63
C GLY A 125 -10.05 18.94 -15.93
N ASN A 126 -11.37 19.13 -15.85
CA ASN A 126 -12.35 18.11 -15.46
C ASN A 126 -12.49 17.06 -16.58
N THR A 127 -12.30 15.76 -16.33
CA THR A 127 -13.00 14.69 -17.09
C THR A 127 -12.96 13.37 -16.30
N GLU A 128 -14.14 12.89 -15.91
CA GLU A 128 -14.35 11.53 -15.41
C GLU A 128 -14.06 10.51 -16.53
N SER A 129 -13.47 9.36 -16.18
CA SER A 129 -13.53 8.19 -17.05
C SER A 129 -13.65 6.92 -16.23
N SER A 130 -14.87 6.41 -16.19
CA SER A 130 -15.23 5.06 -15.79
C SER A 130 -14.72 4.03 -16.80
N ARG A 131 -14.11 2.94 -16.32
CA ARG A 131 -14.19 1.65 -17.02
C ARG A 131 -14.10 0.47 -16.05
N CYS A 132 -15.18 -0.31 -16.04
CA CYS A 132 -15.27 -1.64 -15.44
C CYS A 132 -14.75 -2.69 -16.44
N GLU A 133 -14.21 -3.81 -15.93
CA GLU A 133 -14.55 -5.20 -16.35
C GLU A 133 -13.53 -6.24 -15.86
N THR A 134 -13.98 -7.06 -14.90
CA THR A 134 -13.88 -8.54 -14.83
C THR A 134 -12.56 -9.24 -14.46
N GLY A 135 -12.66 -10.17 -13.49
CA GLY A 135 -12.02 -11.50 -13.51
C GLY A 135 -10.58 -11.67 -13.02
N LYS A 136 -10.44 -12.23 -11.81
CA LYS A 136 -9.24 -12.86 -11.19
C LYS A 136 -8.13 -11.91 -10.73
N THR A 137 -8.04 -11.74 -9.41
CA THR A 137 -6.95 -11.17 -8.60
C THR A 137 -6.21 -9.99 -9.24
N ARG A 138 -6.65 -8.77 -8.92
CA ARG A 138 -6.00 -7.55 -9.41
C ARG A 138 -4.99 -7.01 -8.41
N PHE A 139 -3.72 -7.05 -8.79
CA PHE A 139 -2.72 -6.14 -8.27
C PHE A 139 -2.92 -4.76 -8.91
N LEU A 140 -3.18 -3.73 -8.10
CA LEU A 140 -3.12 -2.35 -8.58
C LEU A 140 -1.66 -1.89 -8.59
N SER A 141 -0.91 -2.23 -9.65
CA SER A 141 0.39 -1.62 -9.91
C SER A 141 0.18 -0.25 -10.55
N GLY A 142 0.15 0.80 -9.73
CA GLY A 142 0.33 2.18 -10.22
C GLY A 142 1.81 2.46 -10.40
N LEU A 143 2.37 2.12 -11.56
CA LEU A 143 3.69 2.61 -11.96
C LEU A 143 3.51 4.00 -12.56
N ALA A 144 3.89 5.04 -11.81
CA ALA A 144 4.18 6.34 -12.39
C ALA A 144 5.65 6.31 -12.82
N GLY A 145 5.88 6.42 -14.13
CA GLY A 145 7.19 6.71 -14.71
C GLY A 145 7.63 8.15 -14.46
#